data_AF-A0A060ZA04-F1
#
_entry.id   AF-A0A060ZA04-F1
#
_cell.length_a   1.000
_cell.length_b   1.000
_cell.length_c   1.000
_cell.angle_alpha   90.00
_cell.angle_beta   90.00
_cell.angle_gamma   90.00
#
_symmetry.space_group_name_H-M   'P 1'
#
loop_
_entity.id
_entity.type
_entity.pdbx_description
1 polymer ?
#
loop_
_entity_poly.entity_id
_entity_poly.type
_entity_poly.pdbx_seq_one_letter_code
_entity_poly.pdbx_strand_id
1 'polypeptide(L)'
;MYKVSIYLLISFFLEDVGKLELHCEKNNKAHKTNDISVNRLIVRRGQSFLVTFDFHGPFRSTTDLLELTVETGPQPSEALGTRSVFGLPEGRWKRSSWKVKVHQGSVLPAGSITLDITSPADAPVGEYSLSVKTSATASVGSSLGKLLLLFNPWCQGKDNSIQNNLIIPHGEFWDN
;
A
#
# COMPACT_ATOMS: atom_id res chain seq x y z
N MET A 1 -2.15 -14.64 44.85
CA MET A 1 -2.78 -13.52 44.12
C MET A 1 -1.70 -12.78 43.35
N TYR A 2 -1.39 -13.24 42.14
CA TYR A 2 -0.64 -12.48 41.15
C TYR A 2 -1.33 -12.77 39.82
N LYS A 3 -2.08 -11.80 39.30
CA LYS A 3 -2.54 -11.81 37.92
C LYS A 3 -1.28 -11.61 37.09
N VAL A 4 -0.74 -12.71 36.56
CA VAL A 4 0.30 -12.66 35.52
C VAL A 4 -0.35 -11.91 34.36
N SER A 5 0.04 -10.66 34.18
CA SER A 5 -0.59 -9.74 33.24
C SER A 5 -0.32 -10.25 31.84
N ILE A 6 -1.39 -10.49 31.10
CA ILE A 6 -1.47 -11.21 29.83
C ILE A 6 -0.90 -10.42 28.64
N TYR A 7 -0.01 -9.45 28.87
CA TYR A 7 0.59 -8.60 27.83
C TYR A 7 1.69 -9.28 27.02
N LEU A 8 1.64 -10.61 26.89
CA LEU A 8 2.53 -11.38 26.02
C LEU A 8 1.88 -11.77 24.70
N LEU A 9 0.89 -11.00 24.25
CA LEU A 9 0.25 -11.19 22.95
C LEU A 9 0.26 -9.87 22.17
N ILE A 10 0.99 -9.91 21.06
CA ILE A 10 0.97 -8.98 19.93
C ILE A 10 1.82 -7.72 20.11
N SER A 11 3.13 -7.90 20.08
CA SER A 11 4.08 -6.83 19.80
C SER A 11 5.28 -7.41 19.06
N PHE A 12 5.04 -7.93 17.85
CA PHE A 12 6.06 -7.89 16.82
C PHE A 12 6.22 -6.43 16.38
N PHE A 13 6.68 -5.57 17.27
CA PHE A 13 7.20 -4.27 16.85
C PHE A 13 8.55 -4.56 16.18
N LEU A 14 8.74 -4.01 14.99
CA LEU A 14 10.06 -3.97 14.38
C LEU A 14 10.97 -3.29 15.40
N GLU A 15 12.12 -3.89 15.70
CA GLU A 15 13.00 -3.46 16.79
C GLU A 15 13.41 -1.98 16.68
N ASP A 16 13.37 -1.43 15.47
CA ASP A 16 13.65 -0.03 15.15
C ASP A 16 12.42 0.85 14.85
N VAL A 17 11.22 0.28 14.67
CA VAL A 17 9.97 1.05 14.41
C VAL A 17 9.08 1.06 15.64
N GLY A 18 8.94 2.23 16.26
CA GLY A 18 8.09 2.43 17.42
C GLY A 18 6.60 2.55 17.10
N LYS A 19 6.23 3.12 15.94
CA LYS A 19 4.83 3.28 15.54
C LYS A 19 4.66 3.21 14.02
N LEU A 20 3.52 2.65 13.59
CA LEU A 20 3.06 2.62 12.21
C LEU A 20 1.70 3.33 12.12
N GLU A 21 1.51 4.16 11.09
CA GLU A 21 0.23 4.80 10.80
C GLU A 21 -0.16 4.63 9.32
N LEU A 22 -1.27 3.91 9.09
CA LEU A 22 -1.81 3.67 7.75
C LEU A 22 -2.71 4.80 7.23
N HIS A 23 -2.93 5.86 8.03
CA HIS A 23 -3.75 7.02 7.66
C HIS A 23 -5.12 6.66 7.07
N CYS A 24 -5.79 5.63 7.60
CA CYS A 24 -7.01 5.05 7.01
C CYS A 24 -8.07 6.11 6.66
N GLU A 25 -8.40 7.01 7.58
CA GLU A 25 -9.40 8.05 7.32
C GLU A 25 -9.00 8.99 6.17
N LYS A 26 -7.78 9.53 6.21
CA LYS A 26 -7.25 10.45 5.20
C LYS A 26 -7.15 9.77 3.83
N ASN A 27 -6.59 8.57 3.80
CA ASN A 27 -6.45 7.78 2.58
C ASN A 27 -7.81 7.41 2.01
N ASN A 28 -8.74 6.90 2.83
CA ASN A 28 -10.05 6.49 2.34
C ASN A 28 -10.86 7.68 1.81
N LYS A 29 -10.74 8.85 2.43
CA LYS A 29 -11.35 10.09 1.92
C LYS A 29 -10.77 10.48 0.56
N ALA A 30 -9.45 10.47 0.41
CA ALA A 30 -8.78 10.77 -0.86
C ALA A 30 -9.13 9.75 -1.97
N HIS A 31 -9.40 8.51 -1.58
CA HIS A 31 -9.74 7.40 -2.48
C HIS A 31 -11.25 7.20 -2.66
N LYS A 32 -12.11 8.04 -2.06
CA LYS A 32 -13.58 7.94 -2.14
C LYS A 32 -14.08 6.55 -1.70
N THR A 33 -13.62 6.12 -0.54
CA THR A 33 -13.92 4.84 0.11
C THR A 33 -14.23 5.00 1.61
N ASN A 34 -14.28 6.24 2.12
CA ASN A 34 -14.57 6.55 3.52
C ASN A 34 -15.97 6.08 3.97
N ASP A 35 -16.92 5.96 3.04
CA ASP A 35 -18.27 5.45 3.35
C ASP A 35 -18.29 3.92 3.58
N ILE A 36 -17.23 3.21 3.17
CA ILE A 36 -17.11 1.75 3.35
C ILE A 36 -16.49 1.44 4.73
N SER A 37 -15.45 2.17 5.11
CA SER A 37 -14.78 2.02 6.39
C SER A 37 -13.94 3.25 6.72
N VAL A 38 -13.77 3.53 8.01
CA VAL A 38 -12.80 4.51 8.53
C VAL A 38 -11.57 3.85 9.17
N ASN A 39 -11.67 2.56 9.53
CA ASN A 39 -10.64 1.85 10.28
C ASN A 39 -9.79 0.91 9.42
N ARG A 40 -10.31 0.45 8.27
CA ARG A 40 -9.59 -0.39 7.31
C ARG A 40 -9.04 0.47 6.19
N LEU A 41 -7.80 0.23 5.79
CA LEU A 41 -7.23 0.90 4.62
C LEU A 41 -7.88 0.32 3.34
N ILE A 42 -8.64 1.15 2.64
CA ILE A 42 -9.33 0.79 1.40
C ILE A 42 -8.98 1.84 0.35
N VAL A 43 -8.15 1.48 -0.63
CA VAL A 43 -7.64 2.41 -1.63
C VAL A 43 -7.97 1.90 -3.03
N ARG A 44 -7.81 2.76 -4.03
CA ARG A 44 -8.07 2.45 -5.43
C ARG A 44 -6.76 2.44 -6.21
N ARG A 45 -6.61 1.45 -7.08
CA ARG A 45 -5.39 1.24 -7.85
C ARG A 45 -4.99 2.45 -8.70
N GLY A 46 -3.69 2.66 -8.92
CA GLY A 46 -3.18 3.77 -9.73
C GLY A 46 -3.19 5.14 -9.06
N GLN A 47 -3.66 5.25 -7.81
CA GLN A 47 -3.65 6.48 -7.02
C GLN A 47 -2.79 6.30 -5.75
N SER A 48 -2.04 7.32 -5.37
CA SER A 48 -1.15 7.26 -4.22
C SER A 48 -1.90 7.27 -2.88
N PHE A 49 -1.34 6.61 -1.87
CA PHE A 49 -1.80 6.65 -0.48
C PHE A 49 -0.61 6.74 0.48
N LEU A 50 -0.86 7.23 1.69
CA LEU A 50 0.17 7.53 2.68
C LEU A 50 0.34 6.42 3.71
N VAL A 51 1.58 6.09 4.05
CA VAL A 51 1.91 5.26 5.22
C VAL A 51 3.08 5.90 5.96
N THR A 52 2.95 6.07 7.28
CA THR A 52 4.00 6.65 8.13
C THR A 52 4.62 5.60 9.03
N PHE A 53 5.94 5.64 9.13
CA PHE A 53 6.76 4.86 10.04
C PHE A 53 7.48 5.83 10.98
N ASP A 54 7.29 5.64 12.28
CA ASP A 54 8.03 6.36 13.31
C ASP A 54 9.08 5.41 13.90
N PHE A 55 10.34 5.70 13.59
CA PHE A 55 11.50 4.97 14.07
C PHE A 55 11.97 5.49 15.43
N HIS A 56 12.66 4.66 16.19
CA HIS A 56 13.28 5.06 17.47
C HIS A 56 14.49 5.99 17.32
N GLY A 57 14.92 6.27 16.09
CA GLY A 57 16.04 7.14 15.78
C GLY A 57 15.94 7.72 14.36
N PRO A 58 16.90 8.56 13.96
CA PRO A 58 16.90 9.18 12.64
C PRO A 58 16.92 8.13 11.53
N PHE A 59 16.21 8.39 10.43
CA PHE A 59 16.18 7.53 9.25
C PHE A 59 16.87 8.18 8.06
N ARG A 60 17.83 7.51 7.44
CA ARG A 60 18.58 7.98 6.26
C ARG A 60 18.03 7.31 5.01
N SER A 61 17.10 7.97 4.32
CA SER A 61 16.40 7.41 3.15
C SER A 61 17.29 6.95 1.99
N THR A 62 18.55 7.40 1.92
CA THR A 62 19.51 7.02 0.90
C THR A 62 20.33 5.78 1.25
N THR A 63 20.41 5.40 2.53
CA THR A 63 21.26 4.29 3.01
C THR A 63 20.50 3.24 3.79
N ASP A 64 19.50 3.64 4.56
CA ASP A 64 18.75 2.76 5.44
C ASP A 64 17.71 1.99 4.64
N LEU A 65 17.63 0.68 4.89
CA LEU A 65 16.71 -0.21 4.20
C LEU A 65 15.32 -0.06 4.81
N LEU A 66 14.34 0.18 3.95
CA LEU A 66 12.93 0.05 4.25
C LEU A 66 12.25 -0.64 3.07
N GLU A 67 12.17 -1.97 3.14
CA GLU A 67 11.63 -2.83 2.10
C GLU A 67 10.18 -3.18 2.45
N LEU A 68 9.26 -2.84 1.55
CA LEU A 68 7.85 -3.21 1.61
C LEU A 68 7.58 -4.35 0.65
N THR A 69 6.78 -5.30 1.10
CA THR A 69 6.25 -6.38 0.27
C THR A 69 4.73 -6.33 0.30
N VAL A 70 4.10 -6.31 -0.87
CA VAL A 70 2.65 -6.47 -1.03
C VAL A 70 2.35 -7.76 -1.76
N GLU A 71 1.38 -8.51 -1.25
CA GLU A 71 0.99 -9.83 -1.78
C GLU A 71 -0.53 -9.98 -1.78
N THR A 72 -1.08 -10.62 -2.81
CA THR A 72 -2.50 -10.97 -2.90
C THR A 72 -2.70 -12.37 -3.46
N GLY A 73 -3.82 -12.99 -3.12
CA GLY A 73 -4.17 -14.34 -3.55
C GLY A 73 -3.39 -15.46 -2.83
N PRO A 74 -3.71 -16.73 -3.12
CA PRO A 74 -3.14 -17.89 -2.43
C PRO A 74 -1.72 -18.25 -2.88
N GLN A 75 -1.31 -17.81 -4.07
CA GLN A 75 0.03 -18.05 -4.63
C GLN A 75 0.60 -16.74 -5.20
N PRO A 76 1.07 -15.81 -4.34
CA PRO A 76 1.63 -14.54 -4.77
C PRO A 76 2.89 -14.72 -5.63
N SER A 77 2.99 -13.97 -6.74
CA SER A 77 4.10 -14.05 -7.68
C SER A 77 4.35 -12.70 -8.35
N GLU A 78 5.61 -12.30 -8.47
CA GLU A 78 5.99 -11.07 -9.18
C GLU A 78 5.68 -11.19 -10.68
N ALA A 79 5.87 -12.37 -11.26
CA ALA A 79 5.59 -12.63 -12.67
C ALA A 79 4.09 -12.52 -13.01
N LEU A 80 3.22 -12.79 -12.03
CA LEU A 80 1.76 -12.69 -12.19
C LEU A 80 1.20 -11.34 -11.68
N GLY A 81 2.06 -10.42 -11.20
CA GLY A 81 1.64 -9.15 -10.63
C GLY A 81 0.88 -9.26 -9.29
N THR A 82 0.87 -10.45 -8.66
CA THR A 82 0.21 -10.71 -7.37
C THR A 82 1.16 -10.57 -6.18
N ARG A 83 2.45 -10.34 -6.43
CA ARG A 83 3.46 -9.96 -5.44
C ARG A 83 4.28 -8.78 -5.98
N SER A 84 4.68 -7.87 -5.10
CA SER A 84 5.63 -6.82 -5.45
C SER A 84 6.48 -6.42 -4.25
N VAL A 85 7.79 -6.32 -4.46
CA VAL A 85 8.75 -5.80 -3.48
C VAL A 85 9.26 -4.43 -3.93
N PHE A 86 9.26 -3.45 -3.04
CA PHE A 86 9.67 -2.07 -3.31
C PHE A 86 10.03 -1.37 -2.01
N GLY A 87 10.55 -0.14 -2.05
CA GLY A 87 10.94 0.55 -0.82
C GLY A 87 12.06 1.57 -0.99
N LEU A 88 12.74 1.85 0.11
CA LEU A 88 13.93 2.70 0.18
C LEU A 88 15.20 1.87 0.42
N PRO A 89 16.37 2.32 -0.08
CA PRO A 89 16.57 3.53 -0.88
C PRO A 89 15.92 3.48 -2.27
N GLU A 90 15.48 4.64 -2.77
CA GLU A 90 14.86 4.73 -4.09
C GLU A 90 15.77 4.19 -5.20
N GLY A 91 15.20 3.50 -6.18
CA GLY A 91 15.95 2.92 -7.30
C GLY A 91 16.58 1.56 -7.04
N ARG A 92 16.52 1.01 -5.82
CA ARG A 92 16.90 -0.40 -5.54
C ARG A 92 15.98 -1.39 -6.28
N TRP A 93 14.67 -1.12 -6.36
CA TRP A 93 13.67 -1.98 -7.03
C TRP A 93 13.19 -1.42 -8.37
N LYS A 94 14.10 -1.28 -9.35
CA LYS A 94 13.80 -0.66 -10.66
C LYS A 94 12.70 -1.35 -11.47
N ARG A 95 12.46 -2.64 -11.23
CA ARG A 95 11.46 -3.45 -11.95
C ARG A 95 10.13 -3.54 -11.21
N SER A 96 10.01 -2.94 -10.03
CA SER A 96 8.77 -2.99 -9.28
C SER A 96 7.69 -2.16 -9.95
N SER A 97 6.50 -2.72 -10.07
CA SER A 97 5.32 -2.03 -10.61
C SER A 97 4.70 -1.08 -9.57
N TRP A 98 4.87 -1.39 -8.29
CA TRP A 98 4.52 -0.50 -7.18
C TRP A 98 5.63 0.53 -6.97
N LYS A 99 5.21 1.77 -6.74
CA LYS A 99 6.12 2.91 -6.60
C LYS A 99 6.03 3.47 -5.19
N VAL A 100 7.15 4.00 -4.72
CA VAL A 100 7.26 4.69 -3.45
C VAL A 100 8.01 6.00 -3.65
N LYS A 101 7.62 7.03 -2.90
CA LYS A 101 8.36 8.29 -2.74
C LYS A 101 8.34 8.72 -1.29
N VAL A 102 9.38 9.41 -0.86
CA VAL A 102 9.36 10.07 0.46
C VAL A 102 8.46 11.32 0.37
N HIS A 103 7.41 11.35 1.19
CA HIS A 103 6.49 12.49 1.26
C HIS A 103 7.19 13.69 1.93
N GLN A 104 6.90 14.90 1.46
CA GLN A 104 7.54 16.15 1.94
C GLN A 104 7.34 16.41 3.43
N GLY A 105 6.28 15.88 4.03
CA GLY A 105 6.00 15.97 5.46
C GLY A 105 6.84 15.04 6.35
N SER A 106 7.79 14.29 5.79
CA SER A 106 8.69 13.43 6.57
C SER A 106 9.68 14.25 7.40
N VAL A 107 9.92 13.85 8.65
CA VAL A 107 10.89 14.46 9.56
C VAL A 107 11.99 13.42 9.85
N LEU A 108 12.84 13.18 8.86
CA LEU A 108 13.86 12.13 8.87
C LEU A 108 14.82 12.19 10.09
N PRO A 109 15.31 13.37 10.54
CA PRO A 109 16.16 13.44 11.73
C PRO A 109 15.45 13.05 13.04
N ALA A 110 14.12 13.17 13.08
CA ALA A 110 13.29 12.74 14.20
C ALA A 110 12.77 11.30 14.05
N GLY A 111 13.19 10.59 12.98
CA GLY A 111 12.77 9.22 12.73
C GLY A 111 11.36 9.06 12.16
N SER A 112 10.65 10.13 11.83
CA SER A 112 9.32 10.02 11.23
C SER A 112 9.41 10.10 9.71
N ILE A 113 9.08 9.02 9.02
CA ILE A 113 9.06 8.97 7.56
C ILE A 113 7.67 8.61 7.05
N THR A 114 7.16 9.44 6.15
CA THR A 114 5.89 9.19 5.46
C THR A 114 6.19 8.83 4.01
N LEU A 115 5.63 7.71 3.56
CA LEU A 115 5.77 7.21 2.21
C LEU A 115 4.49 7.45 1.42
N ASP A 116 4.64 8.01 0.22
CA ASP A 116 3.63 8.01 -0.83
C ASP A 116 3.76 6.71 -1.64
N ILE A 117 2.85 5.77 -1.42
CA ILE A 117 2.83 4.47 -2.10
C ILE A 117 1.80 4.50 -3.21
N THR A 118 2.18 4.05 -4.42
CA THR A 118 1.28 4.01 -5.58
C THR A 118 1.33 2.62 -6.22
N SER A 119 0.18 1.93 -6.24
CA SER A 119 0.04 0.69 -7.01
C SER A 119 -0.03 0.99 -8.52
N PRO A 120 0.27 0.02 -9.40
CA PRO A 120 0.02 0.20 -10.82
C PRO A 120 -1.49 0.24 -11.10
N ALA A 121 -1.90 0.88 -12.19
CA ALA A 121 -3.31 1.12 -12.54
C ALA A 121 -4.05 -0.15 -12.98
N ASP A 122 -3.31 -1.19 -13.39
CA ASP A 122 -3.75 -2.51 -13.79
C ASP A 122 -3.58 -3.56 -12.67
N ALA A 123 -3.18 -3.15 -11.46
CA ALA A 123 -3.05 -4.06 -10.32
C ALA A 123 -4.31 -4.91 -10.12
N PRO A 124 -4.16 -6.21 -9.75
CA PRO A 124 -5.29 -7.04 -9.33
C PRO A 124 -6.11 -6.37 -8.22
N VAL A 125 -7.42 -6.50 -8.32
CA VAL A 125 -8.35 -6.01 -7.28
C VAL A 125 -8.51 -7.09 -6.23
N GLY A 126 -8.42 -6.73 -4.95
CA GLY A 126 -8.55 -7.69 -3.86
C GLY A 126 -7.90 -7.23 -2.56
N GLU A 127 -7.92 -8.14 -1.58
CA GLU A 127 -7.20 -7.94 -0.33
C GLU A 127 -5.72 -8.26 -0.52
N TYR A 128 -4.87 -7.37 -0.03
CA TYR A 128 -3.42 -7.48 0.00
C TYR A 128 -2.94 -7.59 1.44
N SER A 129 -1.96 -8.45 1.69
CA SER A 129 -1.10 -8.33 2.86
C SER A 129 0.03 -7.35 2.57
N LEU A 130 0.33 -6.49 3.54
CA LEU A 130 1.47 -5.59 3.51
C LEU A 130 2.44 -6.01 4.62
N SER A 131 3.71 -6.18 4.29
CA SER A 131 4.78 -6.47 5.24
C SER A 131 5.98 -5.58 4.98
N VAL A 132 6.84 -5.45 6.01
CA VAL A 132 8.02 -4.60 5.95
C VAL A 132 9.24 -5.31 6.52
N LYS A 133 10.39 -4.95 5.97
CA LYS A 133 11.71 -5.35 6.43
C LYS A 133 12.61 -4.13 6.50
N THR A 134 13.25 -3.92 7.65
CA THR A 134 14.17 -2.80 7.88
C THR A 134 15.61 -3.28 7.90
N SER A 135 16.57 -2.34 7.98
CA SER A 135 17.99 -2.69 8.22
C SER A 135 18.18 -3.50 9.51
N ALA A 136 17.42 -3.19 10.57
CA ALA A 136 17.47 -3.91 11.84
C ALA A 136 16.86 -5.31 11.74
N THR A 137 15.75 -5.45 11.01
CA THR A 137 15.01 -6.72 10.89
C THR A 137 15.34 -7.49 9.61
N ALA A 138 16.54 -7.31 9.05
CA ALA A 138 16.88 -7.79 7.71
C ALA A 138 16.67 -9.31 7.47
N SER A 139 16.47 -10.11 8.51
CA SER A 139 16.12 -11.54 8.44
C SER A 139 14.62 -11.85 8.55
N VAL A 140 13.77 -10.95 9.06
CA VAL A 140 12.35 -11.20 9.33
C VAL A 140 11.48 -10.04 8.84
N GLY A 141 10.60 -10.32 7.89
CA GLY A 141 9.55 -9.38 7.49
C GLY A 141 8.42 -9.37 8.52
N SER A 142 8.05 -8.18 9.02
CA SER A 142 6.93 -8.01 9.96
C SER A 142 5.68 -7.57 9.22
N SER A 143 4.52 -8.11 9.59
CA SER A 143 3.24 -7.74 9.00
C SER A 143 2.82 -6.33 9.42
N LEU A 144 2.49 -5.47 8.45
CA LEU A 144 1.95 -4.13 8.65
C LEU A 144 0.43 -4.09 8.68
N GLY A 145 -0.21 -5.19 8.27
CA GLY A 145 -1.67 -5.31 8.19
C GLY A 145 -2.15 -5.60 6.77
N LYS A 146 -3.42 -5.29 6.54
CA LYS A 146 -4.13 -5.61 5.30
C LYS A 146 -4.62 -4.34 4.61
N LEU A 147 -4.56 -4.37 3.28
CA LEU A 147 -5.06 -3.32 2.39
C LEU A 147 -6.13 -3.93 1.48
N LEU A 148 -7.28 -3.26 1.31
CA LEU A 148 -8.22 -3.61 0.23
C LEU A 148 -7.98 -2.68 -0.96
N LEU A 149 -7.52 -3.24 -2.09
CA LEU A 149 -7.28 -2.49 -3.31
C LEU A 149 -8.46 -2.66 -4.27
N LEU A 150 -9.08 -1.56 -4.65
CA LEU A 150 -10.27 -1.52 -5.53
C LEU A 150 -9.94 -0.98 -6.92
N PHE A 151 -10.86 -1.20 -7.85
CA PHE A 151 -10.86 -0.52 -9.15
C PHE A 151 -10.94 1.01 -8.97
N ASN A 152 -10.26 1.75 -9.85
CA ASN A 152 -10.23 3.21 -9.85
C ASN A 152 -10.82 3.81 -11.14
N PRO A 153 -12.11 4.18 -11.16
CA PRO A 153 -12.72 4.85 -12.32
C PRO A 153 -12.23 6.29 -12.52
N TRP A 154 -11.55 6.88 -11.53
CA TRP A 154 -10.97 8.23 -11.64
C TRP A 154 -9.50 8.21 -12.06
N CYS A 155 -8.88 7.03 -12.16
CA CYS A 155 -7.55 6.91 -12.72
C CYS A 155 -7.66 7.11 -14.22
N GLN A 156 -7.22 8.27 -14.71
CA GLN A 156 -7.01 8.51 -16.13
C GLN A 156 -5.81 7.66 -16.59
N GLY A 157 -6.02 6.35 -16.73
CA GLY A 157 -5.07 5.49 -17.40
C GLY A 157 -4.91 5.99 -18.83
N LYS A 158 -3.69 5.95 -19.36
CA LYS A 158 -3.45 5.98 -20.81
C LYS A 158 -3.99 4.70 -21.43
N ASP A 159 -5.31 4.54 -21.39
CA ASP A 159 -6.03 3.55 -22.16
C ASP A 159 -7.42 4.10 -22.50
N ASN A 160 -7.44 4.93 -23.53
CA ASN A 160 -8.66 5.40 -24.18
C ASN A 160 -9.39 4.29 -24.97
N SER A 161 -9.02 3.00 -24.83
CA SER A 161 -9.67 1.93 -25.59
C SER A 161 -10.97 1.40 -24.97
N ILE A 162 -11.23 1.64 -23.67
CA ILE A 162 -12.44 1.09 -23.02
C ILE A 162 -13.60 2.10 -22.93
N GLN A 163 -13.41 3.37 -23.31
CA GLN A 163 -14.52 4.34 -23.33
C GLN A 163 -15.28 4.49 -24.66
N ASN A 164 -14.91 3.78 -25.74
CA ASN A 164 -15.54 3.95 -27.06
C ASN A 164 -16.28 2.73 -27.65
N ASN A 165 -16.42 1.61 -26.93
CA ASN A 165 -17.10 0.41 -27.46
C ASN A 165 -18.37 -0.03 -26.74
N LEU A 166 -19.02 0.87 -25.99
CA LEU A 166 -20.44 0.71 -25.63
C LEU A 166 -21.29 1.73 -26.37
N ILE A 167 -21.25 1.69 -27.70
CA ILE A 167 -22.40 2.12 -28.49
C ILE A 167 -23.45 1.03 -28.27
N ILE A 168 -24.34 1.24 -27.31
CA ILE A 168 -25.65 0.58 -27.34
C ILE A 168 -26.29 1.11 -28.63
N PRO A 169 -26.64 0.26 -29.62
CA PRO A 169 -27.38 0.71 -30.78
C PRO A 169 -28.72 1.23 -30.27
N HIS A 170 -28.88 2.55 -30.28
CA HIS A 170 -30.18 3.16 -30.06
C HIS A 170 -31.05 2.81 -31.26
N GLY A 171 -32.00 1.91 -31.05
CA GLY A 171 -33.21 1.76 -31.85
C GLY A 171 -33.00 1.20 -33.25
N GLU A 172 -33.41 -0.05 -33.45
CA GLU A 172 -34.18 -0.53 -34.61
C GLU A 172 -34.35 -2.04 -34.48
N PHE A 173 -35.31 -2.46 -33.65
CA PHE A 173 -35.91 -3.80 -33.73
C PHE A 173 -37.34 -3.71 -33.20
N TRP A 174 -38.20 -3.06 -33.98
CA TRP A 174 -39.58 -3.45 -34.24
C TRP A 174 -39.99 -2.73 -35.52
N ASP A 175 -39.96 -3.45 -36.66
CA ASP A 175 -40.98 -3.36 -37.71
C ASP A 175 -40.77 -4.49 -38.73
N ASN A 176 -41.77 -5.37 -38.76
CA ASN A 176 -42.10 -6.48 -39.68
C ASN A 176 -41.19 -7.72 -39.74
#